data_AF-Q1ISY6-F1
#
_entry.id   AF-Q1ISY6-F1
#
_cell.length_a   1.000
_cell.length_b   1.000
_cell.length_c   1.000
_cell.angle_alpha   90.00
_cell.angle_beta   90.00
_cell.angle_gamma   90.00
#
_symmetry.space_group_name_H-M   'P 1'
#
loop_
_entity.id
_entity.type
_entity.pdbx_description
1 polymer ?
#
loop_
_entity_poly.entity_id
_entity_poly.type
_entity_poly.pdbx_seq_one_letter_code
_entity_poly.pdbx_strand_id
1 'polypeptide(L)'
;MECEFSVELGADDPTLAVPWRSPDGSVGFVDLRFDSSMIVELSEVKEFPELGEFLRALNSGEFATAKCDVWFDTLMDVDDEPYEAAMKCASYVDVYFAGARLASFEEHELRARAVVKRVRAAEEIRGRAEVVVRRAWFGEDEGFYWTVYLTGYGEDSDSSRQQWAKAMRVVEKALS
;
A
#
# COMPACT_ATOMS: atom_id res chain seq x y z
N MET A 1 2.15 15.69 4.31
CA MET A 1 1.26 14.55 4.68
C MET A 1 1.86 13.77 5.84
N GLU A 2 1.07 13.30 6.80
CA GLU A 2 1.57 12.40 7.86
C GLU A 2 2.00 11.06 7.28
N CYS A 3 3.10 10.52 7.79
CA CYS A 3 3.57 9.22 7.36
C CYS A 3 4.36 8.51 8.45
N GLU A 4 4.08 7.24 8.70
CA GLU A 4 4.74 6.44 9.73
C GLU A 4 5.45 5.22 9.14
N PHE A 5 6.43 4.73 9.90
CA PHE A 5 7.21 3.55 9.56
C PHE A 5 7.25 2.63 10.77
N SER A 6 6.94 1.36 10.55
CA SER A 6 6.95 0.31 11.56
C SER A 6 7.50 -1.00 10.97
N VAL A 7 7.91 -1.90 11.86
CA VAL A 7 8.48 -3.21 11.52
C VAL A 7 7.79 -4.26 12.39
N GLU A 8 7.22 -5.27 11.74
CA GLU A 8 6.47 -6.36 12.36
C GLU A 8 7.08 -7.70 11.90
N LEU A 9 8.03 -8.22 12.69
CA LEU A 9 8.78 -9.45 12.39
C LEU A 9 8.72 -10.46 13.55
N GLY A 10 7.84 -10.24 14.52
CA GLY A 10 7.53 -11.19 15.58
C GLY A 10 7.03 -12.53 15.02
N ALA A 11 7.21 -13.60 15.80
CA ALA A 11 6.90 -14.96 15.35
C ALA A 11 5.44 -15.12 14.89
N ASP A 12 4.52 -14.41 15.55
CA ASP A 12 3.08 -14.42 15.31
C ASP A 12 2.60 -13.23 14.46
N ASP A 13 3.50 -12.35 14.02
CA ASP A 13 3.14 -11.21 13.16
C ASP A 13 2.68 -11.71 11.77
N PRO A 14 1.77 -10.98 11.11
CA PRO A 14 1.26 -11.37 9.80
C PRO A 14 2.37 -11.56 8.76
N THR A 15 2.22 -12.61 7.95
CA THR A 15 3.12 -12.92 6.82
C THR A 15 2.35 -12.93 5.51
N LEU A 16 3.05 -12.67 4.40
CA LEU A 16 2.51 -12.81 3.05
C LEU A 16 3.11 -14.03 2.34
N ALA A 17 2.29 -14.88 1.73
CA ALA A 17 2.76 -15.87 0.77
C ALA A 17 2.55 -15.35 -0.66
N VAL A 18 3.56 -15.42 -1.52
CA VAL A 18 3.51 -15.02 -2.93
C VAL A 18 3.86 -16.23 -3.80
N PRO A 19 3.00 -16.64 -4.76
CA PRO A 19 1.72 -16.02 -5.12
C PRO A 19 0.64 -16.22 -4.05
N TRP A 20 -0.07 -15.14 -3.71
CA TRP A 20 -1.16 -15.16 -2.74
C TRP A 20 -2.44 -15.77 -3.32
N ARG A 21 -3.25 -16.39 -2.46
CA ARG A 21 -4.63 -16.77 -2.74
C ARG A 21 -5.50 -16.51 -1.53
N SER A 22 -6.74 -16.12 -1.78
CA SER A 22 -7.80 -16.05 -0.77
C SER A 22 -8.03 -17.44 -0.14
N PRO A 23 -8.47 -17.51 1.13
CA PRO A 23 -8.72 -18.78 1.81
C PRO A 23 -9.73 -19.69 1.10
N ASP A 24 -10.72 -19.12 0.41
CA ASP A 24 -11.72 -19.86 -0.37
C ASP A 24 -11.28 -20.13 -1.83
N GLY A 25 -10.11 -19.61 -2.23
CA GLY A 25 -9.53 -19.78 -3.56
C GLY A 25 -10.19 -18.96 -4.67
N SER A 26 -11.16 -18.11 -4.36
CA SER A 26 -11.92 -17.32 -5.35
C SER A 26 -11.09 -16.20 -5.98
N VAL A 27 -10.25 -15.56 -5.17
CA VAL A 27 -9.31 -14.50 -5.58
C VAL A 27 -7.88 -15.02 -5.47
N GLY A 28 -7.06 -14.73 -6.47
CA GLY A 28 -5.65 -15.10 -6.52
C GLY A 28 -4.77 -13.96 -6.98
N PHE A 29 -3.47 -14.13 -6.76
CA PHE A 29 -2.43 -13.23 -7.22
C PHE A 29 -2.42 -13.08 -8.74
N VAL A 30 -2.27 -11.84 -9.21
CA VAL A 30 -2.09 -11.48 -10.61
C VAL A 30 -0.72 -10.83 -10.75
N ASP A 31 0.16 -11.43 -11.55
CA ASP A 31 1.50 -10.89 -11.79
C ASP A 31 1.44 -9.74 -12.80
N LEU A 32 1.24 -8.52 -12.29
CA LEU A 32 1.18 -7.30 -13.09
C LEU A 32 2.53 -6.91 -13.70
N ARG A 33 3.64 -7.50 -13.25
CA ARG A 33 4.96 -7.31 -13.89
C ARG A 33 5.12 -8.20 -15.11
N PHE A 34 4.54 -9.40 -15.06
CA PHE A 34 4.50 -10.31 -16.21
C PHE A 34 3.50 -9.84 -17.27
N ASP A 35 2.28 -9.48 -16.88
CA ASP A 35 1.26 -8.95 -17.79
C ASP A 35 0.49 -7.80 -17.14
N SER A 36 0.93 -6.57 -17.43
CA SER A 36 0.29 -5.36 -16.91
C SER A 36 -1.12 -5.12 -17.44
N SER A 37 -1.51 -5.77 -18.56
CA SER A 37 -2.85 -5.61 -19.13
C SER A 37 -3.93 -6.24 -18.24
N MET A 38 -3.57 -7.27 -17.47
CA MET A 38 -4.44 -7.97 -16.52
C MET A 38 -4.94 -7.10 -15.37
N ILE A 39 -4.39 -5.89 -15.18
CA ILE A 39 -4.83 -4.97 -14.15
C ILE A 39 -6.32 -4.59 -14.27
N VAL A 40 -6.86 -4.62 -15.50
CA VAL A 40 -8.28 -4.32 -15.74
C VAL A 40 -9.21 -5.41 -15.23
N GLU A 41 -8.68 -6.57 -14.86
CA GLU A 41 -9.48 -7.67 -14.31
C GLU A 41 -9.72 -7.54 -12.82
N LEU A 42 -8.91 -6.75 -12.11
CA LEU A 42 -9.01 -6.54 -10.67
C LEU A 42 -10.29 -5.76 -10.33
N SER A 43 -11.14 -6.32 -9.47
CA SER A 43 -12.40 -5.71 -9.00
C SER A 43 -12.17 -4.32 -8.41
N GLU A 44 -11.18 -4.21 -7.52
CA GLU A 44 -10.84 -2.97 -6.82
C GLU A 44 -10.42 -1.88 -7.81
N VAL A 45 -9.72 -2.23 -8.89
CA VAL A 45 -9.31 -1.24 -9.91
C VAL A 45 -10.48 -0.79 -10.78
N LYS A 46 -11.49 -1.65 -11.00
CA LYS A 46 -12.71 -1.26 -11.73
C LYS A 46 -13.48 -0.19 -10.96
N GLU A 47 -13.50 -0.27 -9.63
CA GLU A 47 -14.18 0.70 -8.75
C GLU A 47 -13.31 1.92 -8.42
N PHE A 48 -12.00 1.71 -8.29
CA PHE A 48 -11.00 2.71 -7.93
C PHE A 48 -9.87 2.79 -8.98
N PRO A 49 -10.10 3.46 -10.13
CA PRO A 49 -9.09 3.57 -11.19
C PRO A 49 -7.76 4.21 -10.74
N GLU A 50 -7.79 5.09 -9.73
CA GLU A 50 -6.62 5.73 -9.14
C GLU A 50 -5.66 4.69 -8.52
N LEU A 51 -6.21 3.65 -7.88
CA LEU A 51 -5.42 2.50 -7.41
C LEU A 51 -4.78 1.77 -8.60
N GLY A 52 -5.51 1.61 -9.71
CA GLY A 52 -4.96 1.00 -10.92
C GLY A 52 -3.73 1.75 -11.46
N GLU A 53 -3.77 3.08 -11.48
CA GLU A 53 -2.61 3.90 -11.89
C GLU A 53 -1.41 3.70 -10.97
N PHE A 54 -1.66 3.67 -9.65
CA PHE A 54 -0.64 3.42 -8.64
C PHE A 54 0.00 2.03 -8.79
N LEU A 55 -0.81 0.98 -8.92
CA LEU A 55 -0.31 -0.39 -9.12
C LEU A 55 0.52 -0.50 -10.41
N ARG A 56 0.10 0.12 -11.52
CA ARG A 56 0.91 0.14 -12.76
C ARG A 56 2.27 0.80 -12.54
N ALA A 57 2.29 1.96 -11.88
CA ALA A 57 3.51 2.69 -11.61
C ALA A 57 4.50 1.82 -10.80
N LEU A 58 4.04 1.21 -9.71
CA LEU A 58 4.89 0.37 -8.87
C LEU A 58 5.43 -0.86 -9.60
N ASN A 59 4.55 -1.60 -10.30
CA ASN A 59 4.95 -2.80 -11.04
C ASN A 59 5.84 -2.51 -12.26
N SER A 60 5.87 -1.26 -12.75
CA SER A 60 6.82 -0.84 -13.80
C SER A 60 8.23 -0.53 -13.26
N GLY A 61 8.36 -0.33 -11.95
CA GLY A 61 9.60 0.09 -11.29
C GLY A 61 10.35 -1.04 -10.58
N GLU A 62 10.91 -0.75 -9.42
CA GLU A 62 11.65 -1.70 -8.58
C GLU A 62 10.76 -2.63 -7.74
N PHE A 63 9.46 -2.36 -7.68
CA PHE A 63 8.51 -3.07 -6.82
C PHE A 63 7.59 -4.00 -7.62
N ALA A 64 7.05 -4.99 -6.94
CA ALA A 64 5.90 -5.79 -7.35
C ALA A 64 4.79 -5.64 -6.30
N THR A 65 3.53 -5.84 -6.68
CA THR A 65 2.37 -5.75 -5.77
C THR A 65 1.70 -7.11 -5.63
N ALA A 66 1.28 -7.50 -4.42
CA ALA A 66 0.66 -8.80 -4.17
C ALA A 66 -0.84 -8.75 -3.89
N LYS A 67 -1.26 -7.77 -3.08
CA LYS A 67 -2.64 -7.60 -2.62
C LYS A 67 -2.95 -6.13 -2.48
N CYS A 68 -4.21 -5.79 -2.63
CA CYS A 68 -4.71 -4.46 -2.35
C CYS A 68 -6.17 -4.54 -1.92
N ASP A 69 -6.62 -3.54 -1.19
CA ASP A 69 -8.01 -3.36 -0.82
C ASP A 69 -8.29 -1.87 -0.62
N VAL A 70 -9.54 -1.45 -0.82
CA VAL A 70 -10.01 -0.07 -0.63
C VAL A 70 -11.35 -0.11 0.09
N TRP A 71 -11.49 0.71 1.12
CA TRP A 71 -12.73 0.80 1.89
C TRP A 71 -13.00 2.23 2.35
N PHE A 72 -14.26 2.49 2.68
CA PHE A 72 -14.71 3.72 3.33
C PHE A 72 -15.12 3.41 4.76
N ASP A 73 -14.88 4.36 5.65
CA ASP A 73 -15.26 4.24 7.05
C ASP A 73 -15.57 5.61 7.65
N THR A 74 -16.42 5.62 8.67
CA THR A 74 -16.77 6.80 9.48
C THR A 74 -16.18 6.71 10.89
N LEU A 75 -15.66 5.55 11.28
CA LEU A 75 -14.94 5.39 12.53
C LEU A 75 -13.58 6.06 12.44
N MET A 76 -13.44 7.18 13.14
CA MET A 76 -12.20 7.90 13.39
C MET A 76 -11.70 7.47 14.78
N ASP A 77 -10.39 7.37 14.98
CA ASP A 77 -9.90 7.08 16.34
C ASP A 77 -10.26 8.28 17.23
N VAL A 78 -10.71 8.03 18.46
CA VAL A 78 -11.29 9.08 19.32
C VAL A 78 -10.26 10.14 19.70
N ASP A 79 -8.98 9.79 19.64
CA ASP A 79 -7.83 10.68 19.86
C ASP A 79 -7.23 11.25 18.55
N ASP A 80 -7.59 10.70 17.38
CA ASP A 80 -7.18 11.15 16.04
C ASP A 80 -8.45 11.52 15.26
N GLU A 81 -9.14 12.62 15.58
CA GLU A 81 -10.07 13.30 14.64
C GLU A 81 -9.20 14.18 13.70
N PRO A 82 -8.55 13.63 12.66
CA PRO A 82 -7.56 14.36 11.93
C PRO A 82 -8.35 15.29 11.00
N TYR A 83 -8.05 16.59 11.05
CA TYR A 83 -8.58 17.56 10.10
C TYR A 83 -10.11 17.77 10.15
N GLU A 84 -10.77 17.54 11.30
CA GLU A 84 -12.22 17.72 11.51
C GLU A 84 -13.08 16.92 10.49
N ALA A 85 -12.57 15.77 10.03
CA ALA A 85 -13.21 14.96 9.00
C ALA A 85 -14.29 14.03 9.57
N ALA A 86 -15.33 13.78 8.77
CA ALA A 86 -16.45 12.89 9.11
C ALA A 86 -16.32 11.49 8.49
N MET A 87 -15.43 11.33 7.51
CA MET A 87 -15.23 10.09 6.77
C MET A 87 -13.76 9.94 6.33
N LYS A 88 -13.33 8.69 6.19
CA LYS A 88 -12.07 8.33 5.56
C LYS A 88 -12.26 7.34 4.41
N CYS A 89 -11.48 7.54 3.34
CA CYS A 89 -11.24 6.56 2.30
C CYS A 89 -9.85 5.99 2.55
N ALA A 90 -9.77 4.68 2.77
CA ALA A 90 -8.54 4.01 3.14
C ALA A 90 -8.25 2.86 2.19
N SER A 91 -6.97 2.56 2.04
CA SER A 91 -6.50 1.40 1.28
C SER A 91 -5.26 0.81 1.91
N TYR A 92 -4.97 -0.44 1.58
CA TYR A 92 -3.62 -0.96 1.70
C TYR A 92 -3.16 -1.55 0.37
N VAL A 93 -1.84 -1.53 0.14
CA VAL A 93 -1.20 -2.27 -0.94
C VAL A 93 0.01 -3.01 -0.38
N ASP A 94 0.05 -4.31 -0.58
CA ASP A 94 1.21 -5.15 -0.24
C ASP A 94 2.21 -5.08 -1.40
N VAL A 95 3.43 -4.59 -1.13
CA VAL A 95 4.50 -4.38 -2.11
C VAL A 95 5.79 -5.07 -1.69
N TYR A 96 6.61 -5.50 -2.63
CA TYR A 96 7.92 -6.11 -2.36
C TYR A 96 8.91 -5.79 -3.48
N PHE A 97 10.22 -5.84 -3.23
CA PHE A 97 11.20 -5.61 -4.29
C PHE A 97 11.14 -6.73 -5.34
N ALA A 98 11.20 -6.36 -6.62
CA ALA A 98 11.39 -7.32 -7.69
C ALA A 98 12.88 -7.71 -7.78
N GLY A 99 13.24 -8.93 -7.38
CA GLY A 99 14.57 -9.51 -7.61
C GLY A 99 15.40 -9.74 -6.34
N ALA A 100 16.72 -9.57 -6.43
CA ALA A 100 17.68 -10.04 -5.41
C ALA A 100 17.54 -9.38 -4.02
N ARG A 101 16.80 -8.27 -3.94
CA ARG A 101 16.65 -7.45 -2.72
C ARG A 101 15.60 -8.00 -1.76
N LEU A 102 14.81 -8.99 -2.21
CA LEU A 102 13.71 -9.63 -1.46
C LEU A 102 14.09 -10.05 -0.04
N ALA A 103 15.29 -10.59 0.16
CA ALA A 103 15.74 -11.13 1.44
C ALA A 103 16.55 -10.14 2.29
N SER A 104 16.78 -8.91 1.82
CA SER A 104 17.63 -7.94 2.51
C SER A 104 16.81 -6.99 3.39
N PHE A 105 16.68 -7.32 4.68
CA PHE A 105 16.00 -6.44 5.63
C PHE A 105 16.58 -5.02 5.64
N GLU A 106 17.92 -4.90 5.63
CA GLU A 106 18.61 -3.61 5.64
C GLU A 106 18.19 -2.73 4.45
N GLU A 107 18.05 -3.31 3.26
CA GLU A 107 17.61 -2.58 2.08
C GLU A 107 16.12 -2.21 2.14
N HIS A 108 15.28 -3.10 2.67
CA HIS A 108 13.86 -2.81 2.89
C HIS A 108 13.69 -1.66 3.90
N GLU A 109 14.38 -1.73 5.04
CA GLU A 109 14.32 -0.68 6.07
C GLU A 109 14.85 0.66 5.54
N LEU A 110 16.03 0.66 4.91
CA LEU A 110 16.63 1.87 4.37
C LEU A 110 15.71 2.55 3.35
N ARG A 111 15.15 1.78 2.41
CA ARG A 111 14.26 2.32 1.38
C ARG A 111 12.94 2.79 1.98
N ALA A 112 12.33 2.05 2.91
CA ALA A 112 11.07 2.45 3.54
C ALA A 112 11.22 3.75 4.33
N ARG A 113 12.30 3.89 5.12
CA ARG A 113 12.62 5.15 5.82
C ARG A 113 12.83 6.32 4.86
N ALA A 114 13.48 6.07 3.71
CA ALA A 114 13.65 7.09 2.68
C ALA A 114 12.32 7.50 2.04
N VAL A 115 11.40 6.56 1.83
CA VAL A 115 10.02 6.83 1.36
C VAL A 115 9.28 7.70 2.38
N VAL A 116 9.26 7.32 3.66
CA VAL A 116 8.61 8.10 4.72
C VAL A 116 9.16 9.52 4.80
N LYS A 117 10.48 9.70 4.68
CA LYS A 117 11.10 11.04 4.66
C LYS A 117 10.59 11.89 3.49
N ARG A 118 10.45 11.31 2.29
CA ARG A 118 9.94 12.04 1.11
C ARG A 118 8.45 12.36 1.23
N VAL A 119 7.65 11.43 1.73
CA VAL A 119 6.22 11.63 1.94
C VAL A 119 5.94 12.75 2.94
N ARG A 120 6.69 12.79 4.06
CA ARG A 120 6.60 13.87 5.06
C ARG A 120 7.00 15.24 4.51
N ALA A 121 7.87 15.27 3.50
CA ALA A 121 8.33 16.51 2.86
C ALA A 121 7.39 17.01 1.74
N ALA A 122 6.39 16.22 1.33
CA ALA A 122 5.41 16.64 0.34
C ALA A 122 4.42 17.66 0.92
N GLU A 123 3.73 18.38 0.03
CA GLU A 123 2.72 19.38 0.37
C GLU A 123 1.66 18.86 1.37
N GLU A 124 0.99 19.80 2.03
CA GLU A 124 -0.03 19.51 3.01
C GLU A 124 -1.26 18.88 2.34
N ILE A 125 -1.47 17.60 2.61
CA ILE A 125 -2.60 16.79 2.16
C ILE A 125 -3.30 16.31 3.41
N ARG A 126 -4.64 16.35 3.43
CA ARG A 126 -5.46 15.76 4.50
C ARG A 126 -5.47 14.24 4.36
N GLY A 127 -4.35 13.63 4.68
CA GLY A 127 -4.13 12.21 4.53
C GLY A 127 -3.01 11.69 5.41
N ARG A 128 -2.99 10.37 5.56
CA ARG A 128 -1.98 9.62 6.32
C ARG A 128 -1.48 8.47 5.48
N ALA A 129 -0.22 8.12 5.65
CA ALA A 129 0.36 6.90 5.12
C ALA A 129 1.07 6.13 6.22
N GLU A 130 1.11 4.81 6.13
CA GLU A 130 1.95 3.98 6.99
C GLU A 130 2.66 2.94 6.12
N VAL A 131 3.95 2.76 6.36
CA VAL A 131 4.76 1.73 5.70
C VAL A 131 5.20 0.74 6.76
N VAL A 132 4.62 -0.47 6.72
CA VAL A 132 4.93 -1.55 7.65
C VAL A 132 5.75 -2.61 6.95
N VAL A 133 6.96 -2.91 7.43
CA VAL A 133 7.79 -4.01 6.89
C VAL A 133 7.47 -5.31 7.63
N ARG A 134 7.15 -6.36 6.87
CA ARG A 134 6.74 -7.68 7.36
C ARG A 134 7.45 -8.80 6.61
N ARG A 135 7.37 -10.03 7.15
CA ARG A 135 7.93 -11.24 6.52
C ARG A 135 7.06 -11.75 5.37
N ALA A 136 7.69 -12.17 4.29
CA ALA A 136 7.04 -12.81 3.16
C ALA A 136 7.70 -14.14 2.79
N TRP A 137 6.94 -15.01 2.12
CA TRP A 137 7.38 -16.30 1.59
C TRP A 137 7.17 -16.32 0.08
N PHE A 138 8.25 -16.55 -0.66
CA PHE A 138 8.30 -16.63 -2.11
C PHE A 138 8.61 -18.08 -2.50
N GLY A 139 7.60 -18.95 -2.42
CA GLY A 139 7.84 -20.40 -2.43
C GLY A 139 8.45 -20.85 -1.11
N GLU A 140 9.65 -21.44 -1.15
CA GLU A 140 10.39 -21.87 0.04
C GLU A 140 11.31 -20.76 0.60
N ASP A 141 11.52 -19.69 -0.18
CA ASP A 141 12.43 -18.60 0.19
C ASP A 141 11.71 -17.56 1.08
N GLU A 142 12.34 -17.23 2.21
CA GLU A 142 11.89 -16.14 3.09
C GLU A 142 12.44 -14.80 2.57
N GLY A 143 11.61 -13.76 2.68
CA GLY A 143 12.00 -12.38 2.40
C GLY A 143 11.09 -11.39 3.12
N PHE A 144 11.01 -10.18 2.57
CA PHE A 144 10.24 -9.09 3.17
C PHE A 144 9.28 -8.48 2.15
N TYR A 145 8.18 -7.96 2.67
CA TYR A 145 7.23 -7.13 1.94
C TYR A 145 6.83 -5.95 2.81
N TRP A 146 6.23 -4.95 2.20
CA TRP A 146 5.66 -3.82 2.90
C TRP A 146 4.16 -3.82 2.71
N THR A 147 3.41 -3.58 3.77
CA THR A 147 2.04 -3.10 3.61
C THR A 147 2.09 -1.59 3.67
N VAL A 148 1.65 -0.95 2.59
CA VAL A 148 1.53 0.51 2.49
C VAL A 148 0.07 0.87 2.72
N TYR A 149 -0.26 1.37 3.90
CA TYR A 149 -1.57 1.93 4.20
C TYR A 149 -1.62 3.38 3.72
N LEU A 150 -2.75 3.76 3.13
CA LEU A 150 -3.04 5.11 2.68
C LEU A 150 -4.42 5.49 3.18
N THR A 151 -4.58 6.71 3.66
CA THR A 151 -5.87 7.22 4.11
C THR A 151 -6.03 8.66 3.65
N GLY A 152 -7.19 8.99 3.09
CA GLY A 152 -7.62 10.35 2.81
C GLY A 152 -8.85 10.69 3.63
N TYR A 153 -8.86 11.90 4.20
CA TYR A 153 -9.89 12.35 5.12
C TYR A 153 -10.78 13.42 4.48
N GLY A 154 -12.09 13.32 4.68
CA GLY A 154 -13.07 14.25 4.10
C GLY A 154 -14.37 14.33 4.89
N GLU A 155 -15.27 15.19 4.43
CA GLU A 155 -16.61 15.35 5.00
C GLU A 155 -17.60 14.28 4.48
N ASP A 156 -17.29 13.68 3.34
CA ASP A 156 -18.10 12.69 2.64
C ASP A 156 -17.23 11.71 1.82
N SER A 157 -17.87 10.78 1.10
CA SER A 157 -17.19 9.78 0.28
C SER A 157 -16.37 10.39 -0.85
N ASP A 158 -16.87 11.47 -1.46
CA ASP A 158 -16.23 12.08 -2.62
C ASP A 158 -14.98 12.86 -2.21
N SER A 159 -15.09 13.69 -1.17
CA SER A 159 -13.98 14.46 -0.63
C SER A 159 -12.92 13.56 0.00
N SER A 160 -13.29 12.50 0.73
CA SER A 160 -12.33 11.56 1.32
C SER A 160 -11.59 10.76 0.24
N ARG A 161 -12.28 10.27 -0.80
CA ARG A 161 -11.65 9.63 -1.97
C ARG A 161 -10.70 10.59 -2.70
N GLN A 162 -11.07 11.85 -2.87
CA GLN A 162 -10.19 12.84 -3.51
C GLN A 162 -8.90 13.06 -2.73
N GLN A 163 -8.96 13.10 -1.39
CA GLN A 163 -7.76 13.22 -0.56
C GLN A 163 -6.93 11.93 -0.59
N TRP A 164 -7.58 10.77 -0.62
CA TRP A 164 -6.92 9.47 -0.74
C TRP A 164 -6.16 9.35 -2.06
N ALA A 165 -6.76 9.77 -3.18
CA ALA A 165 -6.09 9.81 -4.48
C ALA A 165 -4.86 10.74 -4.48
N LYS A 166 -4.95 11.90 -3.84
CA LYS A 166 -3.78 12.81 -3.67
C LYS A 166 -2.68 12.17 -2.83
N ALA A 167 -3.03 11.53 -1.72
CA ALA A 167 -2.10 10.81 -0.85
C ALA A 167 -1.38 9.70 -1.62
N MET A 168 -2.12 8.92 -2.40
CA MET A 168 -1.59 7.87 -3.27
C MET A 168 -0.58 8.41 -4.28
N ARG A 169 -0.87 9.54 -4.95
CA ARG A 169 0.08 10.18 -5.87
C ARG A 169 1.36 10.67 -5.20
N VAL A 170 1.29 11.11 -3.95
CA VAL A 170 2.51 11.48 -3.19
C VAL A 170 3.35 10.25 -2.88
N VAL A 171 2.73 9.16 -2.45
CA VAL A 171 3.44 7.91 -2.13
C VAL A 171 4.00 7.26 -3.39
N GLU A 172 3.28 7.30 -4.51
CA GLU A 172 3.75 6.85 -5.84
C GLU A 172 5.08 7.51 -6.21
N LYS A 173 5.16 8.84 -6.10
CA LYS A 173 6.37 9.62 -6.39
C LYS A 173 7.51 9.31 -5.43
N ALA A 174 7.21 8.97 -4.18
CA ALA A 174 8.22 8.63 -3.19
C ALA A 174 8.83 7.23 -3.40
N LEU A 175 8.02 6.30 -3.91
CA LEU A 175 8.37 4.92 -4.26
C LEU A 175 9.00 4.77 -5.65
N SER A 176 8.78 5.74 -6.53
CA SER A 176 9.46 5.81 -7.84
C SER A 176 10.95 6.17 -7.72
#